data_AF-A0A7X9E2T5-F1
#
_entry.id   AF-A0A7X9E2T5-F1
#
_cell.length_a   1.000
_cell.length_b   1.000
_cell.length_c   1.000
_cell.angle_alpha   90.00
_cell.angle_beta   90.00
_cell.angle_gamma   90.00
#
_symmetry.space_group_name_H-M   'P 1'
#
loop_
_entity.id
_entity.type
_entity.pdbx_description
1 polymer ?
#
loop_
_entity_poly.entity_id
_entity_poly.type
_entity_poly.pdbx_seq_one_letter_code
_entity_poly.pdbx_strand_id
1 'polypeptide(L)'
;MKRTFLIISLSFSLFQINLLAQSRYDKSLYGGIFYLSDYIASEEFDTYKKNNDNLTQVDHLFRKAIDFYDGDISEALLALTFSFLPFNHIKVKFLFGSQFRIPLPSPPQKIFEKRLDNLPSKLFFDSPQSSFGDKDKLSHFFGNAFLRYNFGFFNLSKFMGIFVENVEEGLFIEGGYSFRDIIANHLGELFAESLKTNKDIQPSDILKIYNLLFIRIKL
;
A
#
# COMPACT_ATOMS: atom_id res chain seq x y z
N MET A 1 15.04 -59.20 13.44
CA MET A 1 15.73 -57.96 13.02
C MET A 1 15.03 -57.16 11.90
N LYS A 2 14.27 -57.77 10.97
CA LYS A 2 13.63 -57.03 9.86
C LYS A 2 12.39 -56.18 10.24
N ARG A 3 11.62 -56.56 11.28
CA ARG A 3 10.42 -55.82 11.71
C ARG A 3 10.73 -54.51 12.46
N THR A 4 11.81 -54.48 13.22
CA THR A 4 12.19 -53.29 14.01
C THR A 4 12.70 -52.15 13.12
N PHE A 5 13.37 -52.46 12.01
CA PHE A 5 13.84 -51.47 11.04
C PHE A 5 12.68 -50.82 10.25
N LEU A 6 11.59 -51.56 10.00
CA LEU A 6 10.44 -51.04 9.27
C LEU A 6 9.63 -50.03 10.10
N ILE A 7 9.56 -50.23 11.43
CA ILE A 7 8.89 -49.30 12.35
C ILE A 7 9.68 -48.00 12.49
N ILE A 8 11.02 -48.08 12.54
CA ILE A 8 11.89 -46.89 12.59
C ILE A 8 11.79 -46.07 11.29
N SER A 9 11.70 -46.74 10.13
CA SER A 9 11.48 -46.08 8.85
C SER A 9 10.09 -45.44 8.72
N LEU A 10 9.04 -46.06 9.26
CA LEU A 10 7.68 -45.50 9.24
C LEU A 10 7.52 -44.31 10.21
N SER A 11 8.25 -44.32 11.34
CA SER A 11 8.29 -43.20 12.27
C SER A 11 9.04 -41.99 11.73
N PHE A 12 10.02 -42.19 10.83
CA PHE A 12 10.73 -41.09 10.17
C PHE A 12 9.91 -40.40 9.07
N SER A 13 9.01 -41.14 8.41
CA SER A 13 8.09 -40.55 7.42
C SER A 13 6.91 -39.77 8.03
N LEU A 14 6.62 -39.97 9.32
CA LEU A 14 5.57 -39.22 10.04
C LEU A 14 6.10 -37.93 10.71
N PHE A 15 7.41 -37.68 10.64
CA PHE A 15 8.05 -36.45 11.10
C PHE A 15 8.38 -35.46 9.96
N GLN A 16 7.73 -35.60 8.80
CA GLN A 16 7.53 -34.44 7.94
C GLN A 16 6.47 -33.55 8.58
N ILE A 17 6.90 -32.82 9.62
CA ILE A 17 6.19 -31.64 10.08
C ILE A 17 6.13 -30.74 8.84
N ASN A 18 4.95 -30.68 8.25
CA ASN A 18 4.57 -29.57 7.40
C ASN A 18 4.74 -28.31 8.24
N LEU A 19 5.95 -27.75 8.25
CA LEU A 19 6.20 -26.34 8.51
C LEU A 19 5.56 -25.59 7.34
N LEU A 20 4.24 -25.65 7.24
CA LEU A 20 3.49 -24.56 6.67
C LEU A 20 3.82 -23.41 7.61
N ALA A 21 4.76 -22.57 7.19
CA ALA A 21 5.00 -21.28 7.80
C ALA A 21 3.65 -20.56 7.76
N GLN A 22 2.85 -20.71 8.81
CA GLN A 22 1.63 -19.94 8.96
C GLN A 22 2.10 -18.50 9.06
N SER A 23 1.79 -17.73 8.02
CA SER A 23 1.90 -16.28 8.05
C SER A 23 1.31 -15.79 9.38
N ARG A 24 2.06 -14.97 10.13
CA ARG A 24 1.59 -14.34 11.38
C ARG A 24 0.27 -13.59 11.18
N TYR A 25 -0.03 -13.22 9.93
CA TYR A 25 -1.19 -12.45 9.52
C TYR A 25 -2.13 -13.29 8.65
N ASP A 26 -3.42 -13.20 8.92
CA ASP A 26 -4.44 -13.71 8.01
C ASP A 26 -4.52 -12.85 6.73
N LYS A 27 -5.16 -13.39 5.68
CA LYS A 27 -5.29 -12.72 4.38
C LYS A 27 -6.43 -11.69 4.34
N SER A 28 -6.87 -11.14 5.48
CA SER A 28 -7.83 -10.03 5.49
C SER A 28 -7.15 -8.69 5.17
N LEU A 29 -7.95 -7.65 4.96
CA LEU A 29 -7.45 -6.28 4.83
C LEU A 29 -6.60 -5.86 6.04
N TYR A 30 -7.06 -6.14 7.27
CA TYR A 30 -6.30 -5.80 8.48
C TYR A 30 -4.99 -6.59 8.56
N GLY A 31 -5.04 -7.88 8.22
CA GLY A 31 -3.85 -8.72 8.17
C GLY A 31 -2.80 -8.19 7.20
N GLY A 32 -3.19 -7.79 5.99
CA GLY A 32 -2.27 -7.20 5.02
C GLY A 32 -1.76 -5.82 5.41
N ILE A 33 -2.59 -4.95 5.98
CA ILE A 33 -2.14 -3.64 6.49
C ILE A 33 -1.07 -3.83 7.56
N PHE A 34 -1.26 -4.78 8.49
CA PHE A 34 -0.32 -5.05 9.56
C PHE A 34 0.95 -5.74 9.04
N TYR A 35 0.81 -6.71 8.14
CA TYR A 35 1.93 -7.36 7.46
C TYR A 35 2.83 -6.36 6.74
N LEU A 36 2.24 -5.51 5.88
CA LEU A 36 2.97 -4.51 5.11
C LEU A 36 3.58 -3.44 6.02
N SER A 37 2.85 -3.01 7.07
CA SER A 37 3.36 -2.03 8.01
C SER A 37 4.55 -2.54 8.81
N ASP A 38 4.48 -3.78 9.31
CA ASP A 38 5.61 -4.45 9.98
C ASP A 38 6.79 -4.61 9.02
N TYR A 39 6.51 -5.02 7.78
CA TYR A 39 7.53 -5.17 6.76
C TYR A 39 8.29 -3.87 6.49
N ILE A 40 7.57 -2.78 6.22
CA ILE A 40 8.16 -1.46 5.97
C ILE A 40 8.91 -0.95 7.21
N ALA A 41 8.43 -1.26 8.42
CA ALA A 41 9.10 -0.89 9.67
C ALA A 41 10.32 -1.76 10.02
N SER A 42 10.56 -2.86 9.29
CA SER A 42 11.58 -3.86 9.62
C SER A 42 13.00 -3.47 9.21
N GLU A 43 13.98 -4.15 9.82
CA GLU A 43 15.40 -4.07 9.40
C GLU A 43 15.63 -4.60 7.98
N GLU A 44 14.81 -5.57 7.53
CA GLU A 44 14.86 -6.10 6.16
C GLU A 44 14.60 -4.98 5.16
N PHE A 45 13.51 -4.23 5.35
CA PHE A 45 13.18 -3.11 4.47
C PHE A 45 14.16 -1.94 4.63
N ASP A 46 14.64 -1.66 5.84
CA ASP A 46 15.71 -0.68 6.08
C ASP A 46 17.00 -0.99 5.31
N THR A 47 17.33 -2.27 5.16
CA THR A 47 18.48 -2.71 4.37
C THR A 47 18.18 -2.60 2.88
N TYR A 48 16.97 -2.99 2.46
CA TYR A 48 16.53 -2.88 1.07
C TYR A 48 16.57 -1.42 0.56
N LYS A 49 16.04 -0.47 1.33
CA LYS A 49 15.97 0.96 0.95
C LYS A 49 17.32 1.65 0.83
N LYS A 50 18.37 1.14 1.49
CA LYS A 50 19.73 1.71 1.37
C LYS A 50 20.35 1.49 0.00
N ASN A 51 19.93 0.43 -0.70
CA ASN A 51 20.52 -0.01 -1.96
C ASN A 51 19.62 0.25 -3.18
N ASN A 52 18.41 0.77 -2.98
CA ASN A 52 17.42 0.93 -4.03
C ASN A 52 16.81 2.33 -3.99
N ASP A 53 16.52 2.90 -5.15
CA ASP A 53 15.79 4.17 -5.23
C ASP A 53 14.33 4.03 -4.80
N ASN A 54 13.64 5.16 -4.65
CA ASN A 54 12.29 5.20 -4.11
C ASN A 54 11.27 4.50 -5.02
N LEU A 55 11.42 4.59 -6.36
CA LEU A 55 10.48 3.93 -7.27
C LEU A 55 10.67 2.42 -7.25
N THR A 56 11.92 1.95 -7.20
CA THR A 56 12.22 0.52 -7.02
C THR A 56 11.65 -0.01 -5.70
N GLN A 57 11.67 0.79 -4.64
CA GLN A 57 11.02 0.44 -3.36
C GLN A 57 9.49 0.31 -3.49
N VAL A 58 8.83 1.18 -4.28
CA VAL A 58 7.38 1.08 -4.52
C VAL A 58 7.04 -0.22 -5.26
N ASP A 59 7.80 -0.58 -6.29
CA ASP A 59 7.60 -1.83 -7.03
C ASP A 59 7.78 -3.05 -6.13
N HIS A 60 8.79 -3.01 -5.26
CA HIS A 60 9.04 -4.06 -4.28
C HIS A 60 7.89 -4.23 -3.28
N LEU A 61 7.38 -3.13 -2.74
CA LEU A 61 6.23 -3.16 -1.82
C LEU A 61 4.96 -3.65 -2.52
N PHE A 62 4.75 -3.28 -3.78
CA PHE A 62 3.65 -3.80 -4.58
C PHE A 62 3.72 -5.31 -4.75
N ARG A 63 4.88 -5.85 -5.13
CA ARG A 63 5.09 -7.31 -5.23
C ARG A 63 4.92 -8.01 -3.89
N LYS A 64 5.47 -7.46 -2.80
CA LYS A 64 5.26 -8.00 -1.45
C LYS A 64 3.78 -8.07 -1.06
N ALA A 65 2.96 -7.11 -1.49
CA ALA A 65 1.52 -7.14 -1.28
C ALA A 65 0.83 -8.20 -2.14
N ILE A 66 1.17 -8.31 -3.43
CA ILE A 66 0.63 -9.36 -4.32
C ILE A 66 0.96 -10.75 -3.76
N ASP A 67 2.22 -10.98 -3.37
CA ASP A 67 2.67 -12.25 -2.79
C ASP A 67 1.92 -12.53 -1.48
N PHE A 68 1.70 -11.51 -0.65
CA PHE A 68 0.90 -11.65 0.55
C PHE A 68 -0.55 -11.99 0.27
N TYR A 69 -1.13 -11.59 -0.86
CA TYR A 69 -2.51 -11.90 -1.22
C TYR A 69 -2.63 -13.02 -2.26
N ASP A 70 -1.60 -13.84 -2.43
CA ASP A 70 -1.58 -14.99 -3.34
C ASP A 70 -2.02 -14.64 -4.77
N GLY A 71 -1.65 -13.43 -5.23
CA GLY A 71 -2.00 -12.92 -6.56
C GLY A 71 -3.28 -12.08 -6.63
N ASP A 72 -4.03 -11.91 -5.54
CA ASP A 72 -5.20 -11.02 -5.52
C ASP A 72 -4.77 -9.54 -5.54
N ILE A 73 -4.81 -8.98 -6.76
CA ILE A 73 -4.45 -7.58 -7.03
C ILE A 73 -5.40 -6.62 -6.31
N SER A 74 -6.68 -6.94 -6.19
CA SER A 74 -7.66 -6.03 -5.58
C SER A 74 -7.32 -5.80 -4.10
N GLU A 75 -7.14 -6.88 -3.35
CA GLU A 75 -6.77 -6.81 -1.93
C GLU A 75 -5.37 -6.20 -1.73
N ALA A 76 -4.41 -6.52 -2.60
CA ALA A 76 -3.08 -5.93 -2.57
C ALA A 76 -3.12 -4.40 -2.74
N LEU A 77 -3.87 -3.90 -3.73
CA LEU A 77 -4.02 -2.46 -3.96
C LEU A 77 -4.67 -1.77 -2.75
N LEU A 78 -5.74 -2.36 -2.19
CA LEU A 78 -6.43 -1.79 -1.03
C LEU A 78 -5.54 -1.75 0.21
N ALA A 79 -4.83 -2.83 0.50
CA ALA A 79 -3.92 -2.89 1.65
C ALA A 79 -2.77 -1.88 1.52
N LEU A 80 -2.24 -1.67 0.31
CA LEU A 80 -1.21 -0.65 0.05
C LEU A 80 -1.76 0.75 0.28
N THR A 81 -2.99 1.05 -0.14
CA THR A 81 -3.65 2.34 0.14
C THR A 81 -3.53 2.71 1.61
N PHE A 82 -3.96 1.81 2.51
CA PHE A 82 -3.95 2.05 3.95
C PHE A 82 -2.54 1.98 4.57
N SER A 83 -1.67 1.11 4.04
CA SER A 83 -0.29 0.99 4.51
C SER A 83 0.55 2.23 4.18
N PHE A 84 0.15 3.01 3.18
CA PHE A 84 0.78 4.27 2.80
C PHE A 84 0.15 5.53 3.40
N LEU A 85 -0.93 5.41 4.18
CA LEU A 85 -1.53 6.58 4.83
C LEU A 85 -0.56 7.19 5.85
N PRO A 86 -0.27 8.50 5.78
CA PRO A 86 0.67 9.16 6.69
C PRO A 86 0.03 9.53 8.04
N PHE A 87 -1.25 9.24 8.25
CA PHE A 87 -2.00 9.49 9.47
C PHE A 87 -2.74 8.21 9.90
N ASN A 88 -3.00 8.09 11.20
CA ASN A 88 -3.76 6.98 11.80
C ASN A 88 -5.15 7.42 12.29
N HIS A 89 -5.54 8.65 11.98
CA HIS A 89 -6.84 9.20 12.28
C HIS A 89 -7.19 10.25 11.23
N ILE A 90 -8.47 10.51 11.10
CA ILE A 90 -9.01 11.61 10.29
C ILE A 90 -9.79 12.54 11.21
N LYS A 91 -9.77 13.84 10.91
CA LYS A 91 -10.58 14.84 11.61
C LYS A 91 -11.83 15.15 10.81
N VAL A 92 -12.98 14.75 11.32
CA VAL A 92 -14.28 15.09 10.73
C VAL A 92 -14.80 16.35 11.39
N LYS A 93 -15.13 17.37 10.59
CA LYS A 93 -15.90 18.52 11.05
C LYS A 93 -17.38 18.23 10.92
N PHE A 94 -18.15 18.44 11.98
CA PHE A 94 -19.61 18.38 11.94
C PHE A 94 -20.21 19.80 11.95
N LEU A 95 -21.52 19.88 11.70
CA LEU A 95 -22.29 21.11 11.90
C LEU A 95 -22.00 21.69 13.30
N PHE A 96 -21.90 23.03 13.37
CA PHE A 96 -21.55 23.80 14.58
C PHE A 96 -20.08 23.74 15.04
N GLY A 97 -19.15 23.30 14.18
CA GLY A 97 -17.70 23.45 14.43
C GLY A 97 -17.08 22.42 15.38
N SER A 98 -17.85 21.40 15.77
CA SER A 98 -17.33 20.25 16.51
C SER A 98 -16.41 19.41 15.62
N GLN A 99 -15.31 18.90 16.19
CA GLN A 99 -14.34 18.05 15.49
C GLN A 99 -14.24 16.70 16.18
N PHE A 100 -14.48 15.62 15.45
CA PHE A 100 -14.26 14.25 15.92
C PHE A 100 -13.04 13.64 15.24
N ARG A 101 -12.22 12.93 16.03
CA ARG A 101 -11.11 12.12 15.51
C ARG A 101 -11.59 10.70 15.32
N ILE A 102 -11.68 10.25 14.07
CA ILE A 102 -12.02 8.87 13.75
C ILE A 102 -10.72 8.11 13.53
N PRO A 103 -10.46 7.04 14.30
CA PRO A 103 -9.26 6.22 14.09
C PRO A 103 -9.37 5.47 12.76
N LEU A 104 -8.25 5.36 12.06
CA LEU A 104 -8.11 4.51 10.89
C LEU A 104 -7.45 3.18 11.27
N PRO A 105 -7.64 2.11 10.46
CA PRO A 105 -6.86 0.89 10.58
C PRO A 105 -5.36 1.22 10.60
N SER A 106 -4.70 0.95 11.73
CA SER A 106 -3.32 1.36 11.96
C SER A 106 -2.61 0.37 12.87
N PRO A 107 -1.33 0.07 12.61
CA PRO A 107 -0.52 -0.73 13.52
C PRO A 107 -0.23 0.03 14.82
N PRO A 108 0.34 -0.64 15.84
CA PRO A 108 0.79 0.04 17.06
C PRO A 108 1.71 1.23 16.75
N GLN A 109 1.64 2.29 17.56
CA GLN A 109 2.29 3.58 17.32
C GLN A 109 3.76 3.46 16.91
N LYS A 110 4.55 2.64 17.60
CA LYS A 110 5.97 2.42 17.27
C LYS A 110 6.19 1.90 15.84
N ILE A 111 5.35 0.97 15.40
CA ILE A 111 5.40 0.43 14.03
C ILE A 111 4.91 1.49 13.05
N PHE A 112 3.83 2.21 13.39
CA PHE A 112 3.30 3.29 12.55
C PHE A 112 4.35 4.37 12.25
N GLU A 113 5.03 4.87 13.29
CA GLU A 113 6.06 5.91 13.18
C GLU A 113 7.26 5.42 12.35
N LYS A 114 7.76 4.22 12.67
CA LYS A 114 8.91 3.64 11.94
C LYS A 114 8.57 3.35 10.48
N ARG A 115 7.37 2.83 10.21
CA ARG A 115 6.84 2.63 8.85
C ARG A 115 6.78 3.97 8.12
N LEU A 116 6.20 4.99 8.74
CA LEU A 116 6.06 6.33 8.15
C LEU A 116 7.42 6.92 7.79
N ASP A 117 8.41 6.83 8.67
CA ASP A 117 9.78 7.27 8.41
C ASP A 117 10.39 6.53 7.22
N ASN A 118 10.05 5.25 7.08
CA ASN A 118 10.60 4.38 6.07
C ASN A 118 9.98 4.50 4.69
N LEU A 119 8.77 5.05 4.58
CA LEU A 119 8.06 5.16 3.31
C LEU A 119 8.87 5.87 2.22
N PRO A 120 8.74 5.43 0.95
CA PRO A 120 9.30 6.16 -0.18
C PRO A 120 8.73 7.58 -0.24
N SER A 121 9.60 8.58 -0.38
CA SER A 121 9.26 10.00 -0.33
C SER A 121 9.68 10.79 -1.56
N LYS A 122 10.47 10.21 -2.47
CA LYS A 122 10.94 10.85 -3.71
C LYS A 122 10.37 10.14 -4.93
N LEU A 123 9.09 10.39 -5.22
CA LEU A 123 8.37 9.72 -6.31
C LEU A 123 8.52 10.44 -7.65
N PHE A 124 8.74 11.74 -7.62
CA PHE A 124 8.80 12.61 -8.79
C PHE A 124 10.14 13.36 -8.81
N PHE A 125 10.58 13.80 -9.99
CA PHE A 125 11.86 14.53 -10.09
C PHE A 125 11.83 15.88 -9.36
N ASP A 126 10.64 16.46 -9.16
CA ASP A 126 10.39 17.69 -8.38
C ASP A 126 9.84 17.41 -6.98
N SER A 127 10.01 16.18 -6.46
CA SER A 127 9.63 15.84 -5.09
C SER A 127 10.25 16.83 -4.08
N PRO A 128 9.53 17.20 -3.01
CA PRO A 128 10.03 18.11 -2.00
C PRO A 128 11.24 17.49 -1.33
N GLN A 129 12.24 18.31 -0.99
CA GLN A 129 13.46 17.82 -0.32
C GLN A 129 13.28 17.60 1.19
N SER A 130 12.07 17.79 1.72
CA SER A 130 11.74 17.51 3.12
C SER A 130 11.80 16.00 3.40
N SER A 131 11.93 15.63 4.67
CA SER A 131 11.88 14.22 5.09
C SER A 131 10.54 13.55 4.80
N PHE A 132 9.46 14.34 4.73
CA PHE A 132 8.13 13.87 4.36
C PHE A 132 8.02 13.62 2.85
N GLY A 133 8.52 14.54 2.02
CA GLY A 133 8.47 14.42 0.57
C GLY A 133 7.06 14.18 0.03
N ASP A 134 6.90 13.12 -0.77
CA ASP A 134 5.65 12.68 -1.42
C ASP A 134 5.05 11.39 -0.82
N LYS A 135 5.32 11.09 0.45
CA LYS A 135 4.87 9.83 1.09
C LYS A 135 3.35 9.60 0.98
N ASP A 136 2.57 10.67 1.12
CA ASP A 136 1.12 10.64 1.05
C ASP A 136 0.58 10.31 -0.35
N LYS A 137 1.32 10.69 -1.41
CA LYS A 137 0.94 10.45 -2.81
C LYS A 137 0.82 8.97 -3.15
N LEU A 138 1.50 8.08 -2.44
CA LEU A 138 1.33 6.63 -2.63
C LEU A 138 -0.06 6.16 -2.21
N SER A 139 -0.63 6.71 -1.14
CA SER A 139 -2.00 6.35 -0.74
C SER A 139 -3.03 6.80 -1.80
N HIS A 140 -2.82 7.98 -2.39
CA HIS A 140 -3.58 8.47 -3.53
C HIS A 140 -3.47 7.56 -4.76
N PHE A 141 -2.23 7.21 -5.14
CA PHE A 141 -1.94 6.34 -6.28
C PHE A 141 -2.60 4.97 -6.13
N PHE A 142 -2.35 4.26 -5.03
CA PHE A 142 -2.90 2.91 -4.83
C PHE A 142 -4.41 2.92 -4.57
N GLY A 143 -4.95 3.93 -3.89
CA GLY A 143 -6.40 4.08 -3.68
C GLY A 143 -7.16 4.24 -4.99
N ASN A 144 -6.68 5.10 -5.89
CA ASN A 144 -7.30 5.27 -7.20
C ASN A 144 -7.06 4.08 -8.11
N ALA A 145 -5.91 3.40 -7.99
CA ALA A 145 -5.69 2.14 -8.66
C ALA A 145 -6.71 1.07 -8.22
N PHE A 146 -6.92 0.89 -6.90
CA PHE A 146 -7.91 -0.03 -6.36
C PHE A 146 -9.32 0.27 -6.91
N LEU A 147 -9.71 1.53 -6.85
CA LEU A 147 -10.99 2.01 -7.34
C LEU A 147 -11.21 1.67 -8.82
N ARG A 148 -10.25 2.06 -9.66
CA ARG A 148 -10.34 1.85 -11.10
C ARG A 148 -10.25 0.38 -11.46
N TYR A 149 -9.44 -0.40 -10.74
CA TYR A 149 -9.29 -1.84 -10.95
C TYR A 149 -10.63 -2.56 -10.76
N ASN A 150 -11.34 -2.24 -9.67
CA ASN A 150 -12.54 -2.95 -9.25
C ASN A 150 -13.86 -2.39 -9.80
N PHE A 151 -14.00 -1.07 -9.91
CA PHE A 151 -15.30 -0.43 -10.16
C PHE A 151 -15.46 0.19 -11.55
N GLY A 152 -14.49 0.04 -12.45
CA GLY A 152 -14.60 0.51 -13.84
C GLY A 152 -14.87 2.01 -13.96
N PHE A 153 -15.79 2.42 -14.85
CA PHE A 153 -16.23 3.82 -14.98
C PHE A 153 -17.00 4.24 -13.73
N PHE A 154 -16.33 5.03 -12.86
CA PHE A 154 -16.90 5.88 -11.81
C PHE A 154 -18.10 5.28 -11.07
N ASN A 155 -17.82 4.45 -10.06
CA ASN A 155 -18.74 4.27 -8.93
C ASN A 155 -18.01 4.63 -7.62
N LEU A 156 -17.46 5.84 -7.61
CA LEU A 156 -16.87 6.48 -6.44
C LEU A 156 -17.85 6.39 -5.24
N SER A 157 -19.16 6.43 -5.47
CA SER A 157 -20.21 6.24 -4.47
C SER A 157 -20.15 4.91 -3.68
N LYS A 158 -19.62 3.82 -4.23
CA LYS A 158 -19.53 2.52 -3.55
C LYS A 158 -18.29 2.41 -2.67
N PHE A 159 -17.20 3.04 -3.09
CA PHE A 159 -16.03 3.27 -2.23
C PHE A 159 -16.34 4.33 -1.18
N MET A 160 -16.93 5.47 -1.55
CA MET A 160 -17.43 6.52 -0.64
C MET A 160 -18.55 6.04 0.28
N GLY A 161 -19.26 4.97 -0.07
CA GLY A 161 -20.18 4.27 0.84
C GLY A 161 -19.44 3.52 1.97
N ILE A 162 -18.19 3.11 1.72
CA ILE A 162 -17.24 2.62 2.73
C ILE A 162 -16.44 3.82 3.34
N PHE A 163 -16.28 4.92 2.58
CA PHE A 163 -15.46 6.11 2.84
C PHE A 163 -16.29 7.38 3.12
N VAL A 164 -17.41 7.23 3.81
CA VAL A 164 -18.48 8.23 4.06
C VAL A 164 -17.95 9.68 4.09
N GLU A 165 -18.51 10.53 3.21
CA GLU A 165 -18.34 12.00 2.96
C GLU A 165 -17.45 12.80 3.93
N ASN A 166 -17.62 12.58 5.22
CA ASN A 166 -16.83 13.14 6.30
C ASN A 166 -15.31 12.83 6.25
N VAL A 167 -14.93 11.68 5.68
CA VAL A 167 -13.52 11.28 5.55
C VAL A 167 -12.81 12.14 4.50
N GLU A 168 -13.48 12.38 3.38
CA GLU A 168 -12.97 13.20 2.29
C GLU A 168 -12.79 14.67 2.74
N GLU A 169 -13.78 15.25 3.43
CA GLU A 169 -13.64 16.60 3.98
C GLU A 169 -12.49 16.68 5.00
N GLY A 170 -12.34 15.68 5.88
CA GLY A 170 -11.24 15.62 6.85
C GLY A 170 -9.85 15.47 6.21
N LEU A 171 -9.74 14.65 5.16
CA LEU A 171 -8.52 14.47 4.36
C LEU A 171 -8.16 15.74 3.57
N PHE A 172 -9.16 16.39 2.97
CA PHE A 172 -8.96 17.65 2.25
C PHE A 172 -8.66 18.84 3.16
N ILE A 173 -9.21 18.85 4.39
CA ILE A 173 -8.95 19.88 5.39
C ILE A 173 -7.51 19.79 5.93
N GLU A 174 -6.93 18.59 6.05
CA GLU A 174 -5.56 18.41 6.55
C GLU A 174 -4.47 18.52 5.46
N GLY A 175 -4.77 18.15 4.20
CA GLY A 175 -3.78 18.12 3.12
C GLY A 175 -3.74 19.36 2.21
N GLY A 176 -4.86 20.07 2.05
CA GLY A 176 -5.01 21.06 0.99
C GLY A 176 -5.00 20.41 -0.41
N TYR A 177 -5.65 21.05 -1.38
CA TYR A 177 -5.70 20.52 -2.75
C TYR A 177 -4.38 20.80 -3.46
N SER A 178 -3.52 19.78 -3.66
CA SER A 178 -2.29 19.93 -4.44
C SER A 178 -2.46 19.34 -5.85
N PHE A 179 -1.93 20.03 -6.86
CA PHE A 179 -1.88 19.54 -8.24
C PHE A 179 -1.22 18.16 -8.35
N ARG A 180 -0.28 17.87 -7.44
CA ARG A 180 0.42 16.58 -7.37
C ARG A 180 -0.48 15.44 -6.88
N ASP A 181 -1.45 15.71 -6.01
CA ASP A 181 -2.46 14.70 -5.59
C ASP A 181 -3.31 14.27 -6.77
N ILE A 182 -3.76 15.25 -7.58
CA ILE A 182 -4.54 14.98 -8.80
C ILE A 182 -3.74 14.10 -9.76
N ILE A 183 -2.47 14.43 -9.97
CA ILE A 183 -1.62 13.61 -10.84
C ILE A 183 -1.43 12.21 -10.24
N ALA A 184 -1.15 12.09 -8.95
CA ALA A 184 -1.01 10.78 -8.30
C ALA A 184 -2.28 9.92 -8.45
N ASN A 185 -3.46 10.53 -8.31
CA ASN A 185 -4.74 9.87 -8.56
C ASN A 185 -4.83 9.31 -10.00
N HIS A 186 -4.59 10.15 -11.01
CA HIS A 186 -4.67 9.74 -12.41
C HIS A 186 -3.60 8.70 -12.81
N LEU A 187 -2.40 8.80 -12.25
CA LEU A 187 -1.37 7.79 -12.42
C LEU A 187 -1.83 6.45 -11.82
N GLY A 188 -2.51 6.47 -10.67
CA GLY A 188 -3.13 5.28 -10.08
C GLY A 188 -4.19 4.65 -11.01
N GLU A 189 -5.08 5.47 -11.57
CA GLU A 189 -6.08 5.02 -12.54
C GLU A 189 -5.42 4.37 -13.77
N LEU A 190 -4.41 5.03 -14.34
CA LEU A 190 -3.66 4.53 -15.49
C LEU A 190 -2.95 3.21 -15.19
N PHE A 191 -2.39 3.08 -13.99
CA PHE A 191 -1.77 1.85 -13.52
C PHE A 191 -2.76 0.71 -13.43
N ALA A 192 -3.94 0.93 -12.87
CA ALA A 192 -4.98 -0.08 -12.80
C ALA A 192 -5.48 -0.52 -14.17
N GLU A 193 -5.66 0.40 -15.12
CA GLU A 193 -6.06 0.05 -16.49
C GLU A 193 -4.97 -0.77 -17.19
N SER A 194 -3.70 -0.39 -16.99
CA SER A 194 -2.57 -1.11 -17.56
C SER A 194 -2.42 -2.51 -16.94
N LEU A 195 -2.59 -2.65 -15.62
CA LEU A 195 -2.58 -3.92 -14.88
C LEU A 195 -3.62 -4.93 -15.40
N LYS A 196 -4.80 -4.46 -15.84
CA LYS A 196 -5.83 -5.34 -16.43
C LYS A 196 -5.37 -5.99 -17.73
N THR A 197 -4.49 -5.32 -18.47
CA THR A 197 -3.98 -5.77 -19.78
C THR A 197 -2.63 -6.47 -19.69
N ASN A 198 -1.78 -6.05 -18.75
CA ASN A 198 -0.45 -6.58 -18.52
C ASN A 198 -0.20 -6.71 -17.02
N LYS A 199 -0.17 -7.95 -16.52
CA LYS A 199 0.02 -8.23 -15.09
C LYS A 199 1.45 -8.00 -14.60
N ASP A 200 2.40 -7.85 -15.51
CA ASP A 200 3.81 -7.64 -15.16
C ASP A 200 4.15 -6.16 -14.94
N ILE A 201 3.21 -5.24 -15.26
CA ILE A 201 3.45 -3.80 -15.11
C ILE A 201 3.68 -3.44 -13.64
N GLN A 202 4.68 -2.59 -13.41
CA GLN A 202 5.05 -2.13 -12.08
C GLN A 202 4.57 -0.70 -11.83
N PRO A 203 4.32 -0.30 -10.58
CA PRO A 203 3.98 1.08 -10.23
C PRO A 203 4.95 2.11 -10.81
N SER A 204 6.27 1.82 -10.81
CA SER A 204 7.29 2.73 -11.30
C SER A 204 7.18 3.01 -12.80
N ASP A 205 6.71 2.04 -13.60
CA ASP A 205 6.51 2.22 -15.04
C ASP A 205 5.53 3.36 -15.30
N ILE A 206 4.51 3.48 -14.45
CA ILE A 206 3.48 4.52 -14.55
C ILE A 206 3.89 5.79 -13.84
N LEU A 207 4.50 5.72 -12.65
CA LEU A 207 4.97 6.92 -11.93
C LEU A 207 5.97 7.74 -12.77
N LYS A 208 6.80 7.10 -13.59
CA LYS A 208 7.73 7.77 -14.52
C LYS A 208 7.03 8.59 -15.61
N ILE A 209 5.76 8.32 -15.92
CA ILE A 209 4.97 9.11 -16.90
C ILE A 209 4.78 10.55 -16.41
N TYR A 210 4.83 10.79 -15.09
CA TYR A 210 4.86 12.14 -14.51
C TYR A 210 5.87 13.05 -15.22
N ASN A 211 7.06 12.52 -15.51
CA ASN A 211 8.14 13.27 -16.16
C ASN A 211 7.70 13.81 -17.52
N LEU A 212 6.93 13.04 -18.29
CA LEU A 212 6.41 13.43 -19.60
C LEU A 212 5.29 14.47 -19.49
N LEU A 213 4.38 14.28 -18.52
CA LEU A 213 3.28 15.22 -18.28
C LEU A 213 3.79 16.60 -17.83
N PHE A 214 4.79 16.62 -16.96
CA PHE A 214 5.37 17.87 -16.48
C PHE A 214 6.04 18.68 -17.59
N ILE A 215 6.79 18.03 -18.49
CA ILE A 215 7.44 18.69 -19.63
C ILE A 215 6.40 19.36 -20.52
N ARG A 216 5.26 18.71 -20.77
CA ARG A 216 4.17 19.24 -21.60
C ARG A 216 3.46 20.45 -20.98
N ILE A 217 3.39 20.55 -19.66
CA ILE A 217 2.67 21.64 -18.97
C ILE A 217 3.55 22.90 -18.82
N LYS A 218 4.88 22.74 -18.80
CA LYS A 218 5.83 23.85 -18.66
C LYS A 218 6.37 24.42 -19.98
N LEU A 219 6.14 23.74 -21.09
CA LEU A 219 6.42 24.22 -22.45
C LEU A 219 5.13 24.77 -23.07
#